data_AF-A0A532UBS0-F1
#
_entry.id   AF-A0A532UBS0-F1
#
_cell.length_a   1.000
_cell.length_b   1.000
_cell.length_c   1.000
_cell.angle_alpha   90.00
_cell.angle_beta   90.00
_cell.angle_gamma   90.00
#
_symmetry.space_group_name_H-M   'P 1'
#
loop_
_entity.id
_entity.type
_entity.pdbx_description
1 polymer ?
#
loop_
_entity_poly.entity_id
_entity_poly.type
_entity_poly.pdbx_seq_one_letter_code
_entity_poly.pdbx_strand_id
1 'polypeptide(L)'
;MIISIFTGIEKMKEEEVSRLSRRRFLHTIAGGVMGVSLLGVSAPSLGSRFQEKEKEEKGKLADELEANFTQRGFSCAESIFRAAVTTYGESEELVRLATPFSGGMGQRDLCGFLSGGVLAIGMLFGRTKPDENEKKGKCISLASEYYKWWNSNFPLHCADIRKFGGKEQCTQNGRKAARYLEGLIERELEG
;
A
#
# COMPACT_ATOMS: atom_id res chain seq x y z
N MET A 1 -7.01 -16.65 -37.89
CA MET A 1 -6.78 -17.52 -36.72
C MET A 1 -6.28 -16.73 -35.50
N ILE A 2 -6.86 -15.54 -35.23
CA ILE A 2 -6.51 -14.67 -34.08
C ILE A 2 -7.78 -14.12 -33.38
N ILE A 3 -8.93 -14.12 -34.07
CA ILE A 3 -10.21 -13.62 -33.53
C ILE A 3 -10.81 -14.55 -32.46
N SER A 4 -10.57 -15.88 -32.53
CA SER A 4 -11.15 -16.84 -31.58
C SER A 4 -10.48 -16.89 -30.19
N ILE A 5 -9.30 -16.27 -30.03
CA ILE A 5 -8.57 -16.27 -28.74
C ILE A 5 -9.07 -15.14 -27.82
N PHE A 6 -9.40 -13.97 -28.40
CA PHE A 6 -9.88 -12.82 -27.62
C PHE A 6 -11.25 -13.06 -26.98
N THR A 7 -12.17 -13.74 -27.67
CA THR A 7 -13.49 -14.09 -27.14
C THR A 7 -13.45 -15.12 -25.99
N GLY A 8 -12.36 -15.90 -25.89
CA GLY A 8 -12.18 -16.89 -24.82
C GLY A 8 -11.77 -16.27 -23.48
N ILE A 9 -10.93 -15.23 -23.51
CA ILE A 9 -10.39 -14.58 -22.30
C ILE A 9 -11.46 -13.72 -21.60
N GLU A 10 -12.33 -13.06 -22.36
CA GLU A 10 -13.44 -12.27 -21.79
C GLU A 10 -14.50 -13.16 -21.13
N LYS A 11 -14.88 -14.27 -21.77
CA LYS A 11 -15.81 -15.25 -21.17
C LYS A 11 -15.28 -15.87 -19.87
N MET A 12 -13.97 -16.11 -19.78
CA MET A 12 -13.34 -16.64 -18.56
C MET A 12 -13.42 -15.66 -17.38
N LYS A 13 -13.21 -14.36 -17.62
CA LYS A 13 -13.32 -13.34 -16.56
C LYS A 13 -14.74 -13.19 -16.03
N GLU A 14 -15.73 -13.26 -16.91
CA GLU A 14 -17.15 -13.12 -16.54
C GLU A 14 -17.66 -14.33 -15.74
N GLU A 15 -17.28 -15.55 -16.13
CA GLU A 15 -17.63 -16.76 -15.36
C GLU A 15 -16.95 -16.80 -13.99
N GLU A 16 -15.68 -16.39 -13.89
CA GLU A 16 -14.93 -16.39 -12.63
C GLU A 16 -15.47 -15.36 -11.63
N VAL A 17 -15.79 -14.14 -12.09
CA VAL A 17 -16.44 -13.10 -11.26
C VAL A 17 -17.83 -13.54 -10.80
N SER A 18 -18.61 -14.23 -11.66
CA SER A 18 -19.92 -14.75 -11.28
C SER A 18 -19.84 -15.90 -10.25
N ARG A 19 -18.78 -16.72 -10.29
CA ARG A 19 -18.52 -17.81 -9.33
C ARG A 19 -18.03 -17.30 -7.98
N LEU A 20 -17.24 -16.21 -7.96
CA LEU A 20 -16.79 -15.53 -6.74
C LEU A 20 -17.93 -14.80 -6.02
N SER A 21 -18.89 -14.24 -6.76
CA SER A 21 -20.10 -13.60 -6.20
C SER A 21 -21.08 -14.59 -5.54
N ARG A 22 -21.17 -15.83 -6.01
CA ARG A 22 -22.17 -16.82 -5.53
C ARG A 22 -21.69 -17.69 -4.35
N ARG A 23 -20.38 -17.80 -4.10
CA ARG A 23 -19.85 -18.64 -3.00
C ARG A 23 -19.95 -18.02 -1.61
N ARG A 24 -20.40 -16.77 -1.47
CA ARG A 24 -20.55 -16.10 -0.15
C ARG A 24 -21.99 -15.99 0.36
N PHE A 25 -22.95 -16.66 -0.28
CA PHE A 25 -24.38 -16.45 0.04
C PHE A 25 -25.22 -17.71 0.36
N LEU A 26 -24.63 -18.91 0.45
CA LEU A 26 -25.42 -20.14 0.64
C LEU A 26 -24.80 -21.13 1.63
N HIS A 27 -24.63 -20.72 2.89
CA HIS A 27 -24.68 -21.64 4.03
C HIS A 27 -25.21 -20.91 5.26
N THR A 28 -26.52 -20.74 5.36
CA THR A 28 -27.31 -20.81 6.62
C THR A 28 -28.80 -20.76 6.28
N ILE A 29 -29.34 -21.75 5.55
CA ILE A 29 -30.76 -22.10 5.63
C ILE A 29 -30.89 -23.58 5.27
N ALA A 30 -31.07 -24.45 6.26
CA ALA A 30 -31.98 -25.62 6.19
C ALA A 30 -31.89 -26.46 7.48
N GLY A 31 -33.02 -26.54 8.18
CA GLY A 31 -33.28 -27.40 9.33
C GLY A 31 -33.63 -26.54 10.54
N GLY A 32 -34.89 -26.37 10.95
CA GLY A 32 -36.17 -26.95 10.57
C GLY A 32 -37.20 -26.37 11.56
N VAL A 33 -38.42 -26.17 11.10
CA VAL A 33 -39.52 -25.49 11.79
C VAL A 33 -39.99 -26.26 13.04
N MET A 34 -40.26 -25.58 14.16
CA MET A 34 -41.54 -25.62 14.91
C MET A 34 -41.41 -24.96 16.30
N GLY A 35 -42.40 -24.14 16.65
CA GLY A 35 -42.71 -23.78 18.05
C GLY A 35 -42.67 -22.29 18.36
N VAL A 36 -43.79 -21.60 18.14
CA VAL A 36 -44.10 -20.38 18.90
C VAL A 36 -44.49 -20.83 20.31
N SER A 37 -43.71 -20.44 21.32
CA SER A 37 -44.19 -20.27 22.70
C SER A 37 -43.21 -19.41 23.48
N LEU A 38 -43.65 -18.18 23.74
CA LEU A 38 -43.56 -17.45 25.01
C LEU A 38 -42.48 -17.93 25.98
N LEU A 39 -41.40 -17.16 26.13
CA LEU A 39 -40.85 -16.67 27.40
C LEU A 39 -39.62 -15.81 27.09
N GLY A 40 -39.53 -14.66 27.77
CA GLY A 40 -38.57 -13.61 27.48
C GLY A 40 -37.12 -14.06 27.51
N VAL A 41 -36.44 -13.89 26.40
CA VAL A 41 -34.98 -13.86 26.35
C VAL A 41 -34.60 -12.71 25.42
N SER A 42 -34.01 -11.68 26.00
CA SER A 42 -33.52 -10.49 25.32
C SER A 42 -32.53 -10.90 24.22
N ALA A 43 -32.82 -10.55 22.97
CA ALA A 43 -31.86 -10.67 21.88
C ALA A 43 -30.62 -9.81 22.20
N PRO A 44 -29.39 -10.37 22.22
CA PRO A 44 -28.20 -9.56 22.38
C PRO A 44 -28.07 -8.64 21.17
N SER A 45 -27.82 -7.37 21.46
CA SER A 45 -27.70 -6.26 20.52
C SER A 45 -26.81 -6.58 19.34
N LEU A 46 -27.43 -6.46 18.17
CA LEU A 46 -26.85 -6.24 16.85
C LEU A 46 -25.89 -5.04 16.91
N GLY A 47 -24.59 -5.31 17.09
CA GLY A 47 -23.60 -4.23 17.14
C GLY A 47 -22.27 -4.69 17.70
N SER A 48 -21.51 -5.46 16.93
CA SER A 48 -20.04 -5.57 17.06
C SER A 48 -19.51 -6.68 16.15
N ARG A 49 -19.24 -6.39 14.88
CA ARG A 49 -18.41 -7.34 14.10
C ARG A 49 -17.54 -6.80 12.98
N PHE A 50 -17.30 -5.50 12.89
CA PHE A 50 -16.23 -4.96 12.04
C PHE A 50 -15.64 -3.67 12.64
N GLN A 51 -14.85 -3.84 13.69
CA GLN A 51 -13.73 -2.95 13.96
C GLN A 51 -12.54 -3.85 14.21
N GLU A 52 -11.92 -4.29 13.12
CA GLU A 52 -10.55 -4.76 13.19
C GLU A 52 -9.73 -3.51 13.51
N LYS A 53 -9.36 -3.35 14.79
CA LYS A 53 -8.42 -2.32 15.22
C LYS A 53 -7.13 -2.57 14.44
N GLU A 54 -6.86 -1.75 13.42
CA GLU A 54 -5.49 -1.51 12.94
C GLU A 54 -4.67 -1.20 14.20
N LYS A 55 -3.89 -2.18 14.65
CA LYS A 55 -2.95 -1.98 15.74
C LYS A 55 -1.96 -0.98 15.18
N GLU A 56 -2.00 0.25 15.68
CA GLU A 56 -1.06 1.30 15.31
C GLU A 56 0.33 0.87 15.78
N GLU A 57 1.01 0.08 14.95
CA GLU A 57 2.43 -0.19 15.12
C GLU A 57 3.15 1.14 14.88
N LYS A 58 3.72 1.65 15.97
CA LYS A 58 4.61 2.80 15.98
C LYS A 58 5.82 2.45 15.14
N GLY A 59 5.97 3.14 14.02
CA GLY A 59 7.12 3.02 13.13
C GLY A 59 7.93 4.30 13.15
N LYS A 60 9.25 4.21 13.37
CA LYS A 60 10.12 5.41 13.44
C LYS A 60 10.08 6.17 12.12
N LEU A 61 10.00 5.45 11.01
CA LEU A 61 9.93 6.01 9.67
C LEU A 61 8.62 6.78 9.42
N ALA A 62 7.48 6.29 9.94
CA ALA A 62 6.18 6.93 9.75
C ALA A 62 6.07 8.28 10.47
N ASP A 63 6.56 8.36 11.70
CA ASP A 63 6.55 9.58 12.48
C ASP A 63 7.52 10.63 11.90
N GLU A 64 8.72 10.21 11.47
CA GLU A 64 9.68 11.11 10.83
C GLU A 64 9.19 11.60 9.46
N LEU A 65 8.55 10.74 8.65
CA LEU A 65 7.90 11.14 7.39
C LEU A 65 6.86 12.21 7.67
N GLU A 66 5.95 11.98 8.62
CA GLU A 66 4.88 12.93 8.91
C GLU A 66 5.44 14.27 9.34
N ALA A 67 6.45 14.29 10.21
CA ALA A 67 7.14 15.52 10.59
C ALA A 67 7.75 16.23 9.37
N ASN A 68 8.42 15.49 8.47
CA ASN A 68 8.97 16.04 7.24
C ASN A 68 7.91 16.71 6.35
N PHE A 69 6.77 16.04 6.16
CA PHE A 69 5.72 16.48 5.24
C PHE A 69 4.83 17.59 5.80
N THR A 70 4.55 17.54 7.10
CA THR A 70 3.61 18.46 7.75
C THR A 70 4.30 19.71 8.28
N GLN A 71 5.51 19.59 8.84
CA GLN A 71 6.17 20.64 9.61
C GLN A 71 7.43 21.20 8.95
N ARG A 72 8.16 20.39 8.17
CA ARG A 72 9.51 20.77 7.66
C ARG A 72 9.54 21.19 6.20
N GLY A 73 8.38 21.23 5.53
CA GLY A 73 8.25 21.78 4.18
C GLY A 73 8.71 20.85 3.04
N PHE A 74 9.04 19.60 3.32
CA PHE A 74 9.39 18.62 2.29
C PHE A 74 8.16 18.16 1.50
N SER A 75 8.36 17.86 0.23
CA SER A 75 7.35 17.23 -0.62
C SER A 75 7.04 15.80 -0.18
N CYS A 76 6.03 15.16 -0.78
CA CYS A 76 5.69 13.77 -0.49
C CYS A 76 6.84 12.79 -0.79
N ALA A 77 7.56 12.95 -1.91
CA ALA A 77 8.68 12.08 -2.26
C ALA A 77 9.88 12.32 -1.33
N GLU A 78 10.22 13.58 -1.06
CA GLU A 78 11.31 13.93 -0.16
C GLU A 78 11.02 13.46 1.26
N SER A 79 9.78 13.56 1.73
CA SER A 79 9.44 13.25 3.13
C SER A 79 9.64 11.78 3.49
N ILE A 80 9.19 10.85 2.64
CA ILE A 80 9.39 9.41 2.88
C ILE A 80 10.83 8.99 2.64
N PHE A 81 11.48 9.56 1.62
CA PHE A 81 12.86 9.22 1.32
C PHE A 81 13.80 9.75 2.40
N ARG A 82 13.59 10.98 2.86
CA ARG A 82 14.31 11.57 4.00
C ARG A 82 14.09 10.79 5.28
N ALA A 83 12.86 10.34 5.55
CA ALA A 83 12.60 9.50 6.70
C ALA A 83 13.45 8.21 6.67
N ALA A 84 13.58 7.57 5.50
CA ALA A 84 14.48 6.43 5.34
C ALA A 84 15.97 6.83 5.49
N VAL A 85 16.41 7.93 4.88
CA VAL A 85 17.80 8.43 5.00
C VAL A 85 18.18 8.62 6.48
N THR A 86 17.33 9.31 7.24
CA THR A 86 17.57 9.55 8.67
C THR A 86 17.50 8.25 9.49
N THR A 87 16.51 7.39 9.24
CA THR A 87 16.34 6.12 9.99
C THR A 87 17.52 5.16 9.81
N TYR A 88 18.08 5.08 8.60
CA TYR A 88 19.14 4.13 8.28
C TYR A 88 20.54 4.76 8.26
N GLY A 89 20.68 6.00 8.75
CA GLY A 89 21.99 6.64 8.98
C GLY A 89 22.72 7.04 7.70
N GLU A 90 21.99 7.31 6.63
CA GLU A 90 22.53 7.72 5.34
C GLU A 90 22.74 9.24 5.25
N SER A 91 23.45 9.69 4.22
CA SER A 91 23.73 11.12 4.04
C SER A 91 22.46 11.90 3.69
N GLU A 92 22.15 12.93 4.47
CA GLU A 92 21.03 13.86 4.21
C GLU A 92 21.10 14.53 2.82
N GLU A 93 22.30 14.65 2.25
CA GLU A 93 22.52 15.14 0.89
C GLU A 93 21.80 14.31 -0.18
N LEU A 94 21.50 13.04 0.10
CA LEU A 94 20.78 12.16 -0.82
C LEU A 94 19.35 12.65 -1.05
N VAL A 95 18.73 13.38 -0.11
CA VAL A 95 17.33 13.80 -0.19
C VAL A 95 17.03 14.58 -1.47
N ARG A 96 18.02 15.32 -2.02
CA ARG A 96 17.89 16.04 -3.30
C ARG A 96 17.53 15.13 -4.49
N LEU A 97 17.87 13.84 -4.42
CA LEU A 97 17.53 12.85 -5.45
C LEU A 97 16.02 12.60 -5.52
N ALA A 98 15.28 12.85 -4.43
CA ALA A 98 13.83 12.70 -4.39
C ALA A 98 13.07 13.94 -4.90
N THR A 99 13.69 15.11 -4.96
CA THR A 99 13.05 16.38 -5.37
C THR A 99 12.33 16.29 -6.72
N PRO A 100 12.91 15.70 -7.79
CA PRO A 100 12.25 15.61 -9.10
C PRO A 100 10.96 14.77 -9.09
N PHE A 101 10.71 13.97 -8.07
CA PHE A 101 9.50 13.13 -7.96
C PHE A 101 8.33 13.85 -7.29
N SER A 102 8.55 15.08 -6.80
CA SER A 102 7.53 15.93 -6.20
C SER A 102 6.35 16.17 -7.15
N GLY A 103 5.12 16.11 -6.62
CA GLY A 103 3.91 16.36 -7.39
C GLY A 103 3.72 15.40 -8.57
N GLY A 104 4.28 14.18 -8.49
CA GLY A 104 4.28 13.23 -9.61
C GLY A 104 5.08 13.77 -10.79
N MET A 105 6.33 14.14 -10.52
CA MET A 105 7.26 14.76 -11.48
C MET A 105 6.76 16.09 -12.07
N GLY A 106 6.01 16.86 -11.28
CA GLY A 106 5.32 18.07 -11.74
C GLY A 106 4.13 17.82 -12.70
N GLN A 107 3.89 16.56 -13.10
CA GLN A 107 2.85 16.17 -14.05
C GLN A 107 1.60 15.62 -13.37
N ARG A 108 1.58 15.54 -12.03
CA ARG A 108 0.56 14.81 -11.25
C ARG A 108 0.49 13.32 -11.63
N ASP A 109 1.60 12.77 -12.10
CA ASP A 109 1.78 11.35 -12.41
C ASP A 109 2.06 10.56 -11.10
N LEU A 110 2.86 9.49 -11.14
CA LEU A 110 3.09 8.55 -10.06
C LEU A 110 3.30 9.21 -8.70
N CYS A 111 2.59 8.72 -7.68
CA CYS A 111 2.59 9.31 -6.35
C CYS A 111 4.01 9.42 -5.77
N GLY A 112 4.33 10.57 -5.17
CA GLY A 112 5.64 10.82 -4.58
C GLY A 112 5.97 9.87 -3.43
N PHE A 113 5.00 9.45 -2.60
CA PHE A 113 5.27 8.46 -1.54
C PHE A 113 5.65 7.09 -2.12
N LEU A 114 5.04 6.69 -3.23
CA LEU A 114 5.41 5.48 -3.94
C LEU A 114 6.83 5.60 -4.53
N SER A 115 7.10 6.64 -5.30
CA SER A 115 8.41 6.84 -5.93
C SER A 115 9.55 7.03 -4.92
N GLY A 116 9.30 7.79 -3.84
CA GLY A 116 10.25 8.00 -2.75
C GLY A 116 10.54 6.74 -1.95
N GLY A 117 9.54 5.88 -1.73
CA GLY A 117 9.77 4.56 -1.12
C GLY A 117 10.59 3.63 -2.02
N VAL A 118 10.37 3.66 -3.34
CA VAL A 118 11.22 2.94 -4.30
C VAL A 118 12.67 3.45 -4.29
N LEU A 119 12.88 4.76 -4.14
CA LEU A 119 14.23 5.33 -3.95
C LEU A 119 14.88 4.81 -2.66
N ALA A 120 14.14 4.72 -1.55
CA ALA A 120 14.66 4.18 -0.30
C ALA A 120 15.11 2.71 -0.43
N ILE A 121 14.33 1.90 -1.15
CA ILE A 121 14.71 0.52 -1.46
C ILE A 121 16.00 0.49 -2.31
N GLY A 122 16.10 1.35 -3.32
CA GLY A 122 17.28 1.46 -4.17
C GLY A 122 18.53 1.92 -3.41
N MET A 123 18.37 2.83 -2.43
CA MET A 123 19.43 3.31 -1.57
C MET A 123 20.07 2.18 -0.75
N LEU A 124 19.25 1.28 -0.19
CA LEU A 124 19.73 0.22 0.71
C LEU A 124 20.14 -1.07 -0.01
N PHE A 125 19.41 -1.45 -1.07
CA PHE A 125 19.57 -2.76 -1.71
C PHE A 125 20.05 -2.69 -3.16
N GLY A 126 20.25 -1.47 -3.69
CA GLY A 126 20.72 -1.25 -5.04
C GLY A 126 22.14 -1.77 -5.29
N ARG A 127 22.43 -2.06 -6.57
CA ARG A 127 23.80 -2.36 -7.01
C ARG A 127 24.62 -1.09 -7.20
N THR A 128 25.92 -1.22 -7.04
CA THR A 128 26.92 -0.17 -7.35
C THR A 128 27.82 -0.55 -8.53
N LYS A 129 27.87 -1.84 -8.89
CA LYS A 129 28.64 -2.34 -10.03
C LYS A 129 27.75 -3.09 -11.03
N PRO A 130 28.06 -3.07 -12.34
CA PRO A 130 27.22 -3.70 -13.36
C PRO A 130 27.01 -5.21 -13.20
N ASP A 131 27.94 -5.93 -12.59
CA ASP A 131 27.98 -7.38 -12.42
C ASP A 131 27.25 -7.90 -11.17
N GLU A 132 26.80 -7.03 -10.27
CA GLU A 132 26.00 -7.38 -9.08
C GLU A 132 24.54 -7.72 -9.44
N ASN A 133 24.33 -8.77 -10.24
CA ASN A 133 23.02 -9.19 -10.74
C ASN A 133 22.06 -9.63 -9.61
N GLU A 134 22.59 -10.27 -8.56
CA GLU A 134 21.79 -10.68 -7.40
C GLU A 134 21.19 -9.47 -6.67
N LYS A 135 22.00 -8.44 -6.38
CA LYS A 135 21.52 -7.18 -5.79
C LYS A 135 20.49 -6.48 -6.67
N LYS A 136 20.73 -6.43 -7.98
CA LYS A 136 19.74 -5.89 -8.93
C LYS A 136 18.42 -6.65 -8.84
N GLY A 137 18.47 -7.98 -8.82
CA GLY A 137 17.29 -8.84 -8.69
C GLY A 137 16.53 -8.58 -7.39
N LYS A 138 17.24 -8.59 -6.25
CA LYS A 138 16.67 -8.30 -4.92
C LYS A 138 16.01 -6.92 -4.88
N CYS A 139 16.73 -5.87 -5.29
CA CYS A 139 16.22 -4.50 -5.31
C CYS A 139 14.96 -4.34 -6.16
N ILE A 140 14.93 -4.93 -7.37
CA ILE A 140 13.75 -4.89 -8.25
C ILE A 140 12.59 -5.67 -7.63
N SER A 141 12.85 -6.82 -6.99
CA SER A 141 11.83 -7.62 -6.32
C SER A 141 11.16 -6.84 -5.19
N LEU A 142 11.95 -6.21 -4.31
CA LEU A 142 11.45 -5.40 -3.20
C LEU A 142 10.67 -4.17 -3.69
N ALA A 143 11.17 -3.46 -4.70
CA ALA A 143 10.46 -2.34 -5.31
C ALA A 143 9.13 -2.80 -5.95
N SER A 144 9.11 -3.98 -6.56
CA SER A 144 7.88 -4.56 -7.12
C SER A 144 6.87 -4.95 -6.05
N GLU A 145 7.33 -5.51 -4.92
CA GLU A 145 6.48 -5.82 -3.76
C GLU A 145 5.85 -4.54 -3.21
N TYR A 146 6.66 -3.50 -2.97
CA TYR A 146 6.20 -2.19 -2.51
C TYR A 146 5.18 -1.56 -3.45
N TYR A 147 5.46 -1.59 -4.76
CA TYR A 147 4.54 -1.09 -5.78
C TYR A 147 3.21 -1.84 -5.78
N LYS A 148 3.24 -3.18 -5.70
CA LYS A 148 2.01 -4.00 -5.69
C LYS A 148 1.18 -3.75 -4.44
N TRP A 149 1.83 -3.62 -3.29
CA TRP A 149 1.16 -3.22 -2.06
C TRP A 149 0.51 -1.85 -2.23
N TRP A 150 1.22 -0.85 -2.75
CA TRP A 150 0.64 0.48 -3.00
C TRP A 150 -0.59 0.39 -3.92
N ASN A 151 -0.45 -0.26 -5.07
CA ASN A 151 -1.51 -0.36 -6.08
C ASN A 151 -2.76 -1.12 -5.58
N SER A 152 -2.61 -1.96 -4.56
CA SER A 152 -3.73 -2.65 -3.92
C SER A 152 -4.47 -1.80 -2.88
N ASN A 153 -3.86 -0.69 -2.43
CA ASN A 153 -4.37 0.16 -1.36
C ASN A 153 -4.74 1.58 -1.83
N PHE A 154 -4.10 2.10 -2.87
CA PHE A 154 -4.23 3.48 -3.32
C PHE A 154 -4.11 3.62 -4.86
N PRO A 155 -4.68 4.68 -5.45
CA PRO A 155 -4.40 5.03 -6.84
C PRO A 155 -2.90 5.31 -7.09
N LEU A 156 -2.42 4.99 -8.28
CA LEU A 156 -1.02 5.19 -8.66
C LEU A 156 -0.68 6.67 -8.88
N HIS A 157 -1.54 7.40 -9.58
CA HIS A 157 -1.25 8.77 -9.98
C HIS A 157 -1.70 9.78 -8.93
N CYS A 158 -0.85 10.78 -8.70
CA CYS A 158 -1.11 11.89 -7.78
C CYS A 158 -2.41 12.61 -8.15
N ALA A 159 -2.70 12.79 -9.45
CA ALA A 159 -3.95 13.36 -9.93
C ALA A 159 -5.18 12.61 -9.42
N ASP A 160 -5.12 11.28 -9.33
CA ASP A 160 -6.24 10.45 -8.88
C ASP A 160 -6.39 10.49 -7.35
N ILE A 161 -5.29 10.42 -6.61
CA ILE A 161 -5.31 10.55 -5.13
C ILE A 161 -5.92 11.90 -4.72
N ARG A 162 -5.54 12.97 -5.44
CA ARG A 162 -5.99 14.34 -5.16
C ARG A 162 -7.48 14.58 -5.43
N LYS A 163 -8.19 13.65 -6.07
CA LYS A 163 -9.66 13.69 -6.19
C LYS A 163 -10.35 13.37 -4.86
N PHE A 164 -9.69 12.62 -3.98
CA PHE A 164 -10.24 12.19 -2.70
C PHE A 164 -9.84 13.09 -1.52
N GLY A 165 -8.82 13.94 -1.69
CA GLY A 165 -8.43 14.87 -0.64
C GLY A 165 -7.16 15.68 -0.90
N GLY A 166 -6.86 16.55 0.08
CA GLY A 166 -5.73 17.47 0.07
C GLY A 166 -4.49 16.93 0.79
N LYS A 167 -3.82 17.80 1.53
CA LYS A 167 -2.62 17.46 2.31
C LYS A 167 -2.89 16.34 3.33
N GLU A 168 -4.07 16.37 3.96
CA GLU A 168 -4.48 15.37 4.96
C GLU A 168 -4.52 13.93 4.40
N GLN A 169 -5.19 13.73 3.25
CA GLN A 169 -5.20 12.42 2.58
C GLN A 169 -3.80 11.96 2.21
N CYS A 170 -2.95 12.88 1.74
CA CYS A 170 -1.55 12.58 1.46
C CYS A 170 -0.81 12.15 2.73
N THR A 171 -0.99 12.84 3.86
CA THR A 171 -0.37 12.47 5.14
C THR A 171 -0.77 11.05 5.57
N GLN A 172 -2.05 10.71 5.50
CA GLN A 172 -2.55 9.38 5.87
C GLN A 172 -1.98 8.27 4.98
N ASN A 173 -1.97 8.49 3.66
CA ASN A 173 -1.36 7.54 2.71
C ASN A 173 0.14 7.41 2.98
N GLY A 174 0.82 8.53 3.25
CA GLY A 174 2.24 8.58 3.61
C GLY A 174 2.56 7.75 4.85
N ARG A 175 1.82 7.89 5.95
CA ARG A 175 2.01 7.08 7.17
C ARG A 175 1.89 5.58 6.88
N LYS A 176 0.85 5.16 6.12
CA LYS A 176 0.67 3.76 5.72
C LYS A 176 1.84 3.26 4.87
N ALA A 177 2.29 4.09 3.92
CA ALA A 177 3.40 3.81 3.03
C ALA A 177 4.73 3.67 3.77
N ALA A 178 4.96 4.52 4.77
CA ALA A 178 6.14 4.45 5.61
C ALA A 178 6.18 3.18 6.47
N ARG A 179 5.07 2.82 7.14
CA ARG A 179 5.01 1.60 7.97
C ARG A 179 5.28 0.35 7.14
N TYR A 180 4.65 0.25 5.98
CA TYR A 180 4.87 -0.90 5.10
C TYR A 180 6.30 -0.94 4.58
N LEU A 181 6.87 0.21 4.20
CA LEU A 181 8.25 0.33 3.75
C LEU A 181 9.25 -0.06 4.86
N GLU A 182 9.03 0.40 6.09
CA GLU A 182 9.88 0.08 7.25
C GLU A 182 9.88 -1.42 7.51
N GLY A 183 8.71 -2.05 7.61
CA GLY A 183 8.61 -3.50 7.79
C GLY A 183 9.20 -4.31 6.63
N LEU A 184 9.09 -3.80 5.39
CA LEU A 184 9.73 -4.38 4.22
C LEU A 184 11.26 -4.34 4.34
N ILE A 185 11.82 -3.21 4.76
CA ILE A 185 13.27 -3.02 4.88
C ILE A 185 13.83 -3.83 6.06
N GLU A 186 13.21 -3.74 7.24
CA GLU A 186 13.68 -4.41 8.46
C GLU A 186 13.73 -5.92 8.27
N ARG A 187 12.71 -6.51 7.62
CA ARG A 187 12.70 -7.93 7.24
C ARG A 187 13.93 -8.35 6.45
N GLU A 188 14.45 -7.46 5.61
CA GLU A 188 15.59 -7.74 4.72
C GLU A 188 16.95 -7.37 5.32
N LEU A 189 16.96 -6.59 6.42
CA LEU A 189 18.16 -6.26 7.18
C LEU A 189 18.42 -7.27 8.31
N GLU A 190 17.37 -7.91 8.84
CA GLU A 190 17.46 -8.92 9.91
C GLU A 190 17.68 -10.35 9.40
N GLY A 191 17.40 -10.61 8.11
CA GLY A 191 17.54 -11.92 7.46
C GLY A 191 18.80 -12.06 6.63
#